data_AF-A0A5D3WIX6-F1
#
_entry.id   AF-A0A5D3WIX6-F1
#
_cell.length_a   1.000
_cell.length_b   1.000
_cell.length_c   1.000
_cell.angle_alpha   90.00
_cell.angle_beta   90.00
_cell.angle_gamma   90.00
#
_symmetry.space_group_name_H-M   'P 1'
#
loop_
_entity.id
_entity.type
_entity.pdbx_description
1 polymer ?
#
loop_
_entity_poly.entity_id
_entity_poly.type
_entity_poly.pdbx_seq_one_letter_code
_entity_poly.pdbx_strand_id
1 'polypeptide(L)'
;MSAERRHPTERYCPRFGQLAVKMGFVTPEQLKQALSEQVDDNLGERPHRILGTIFFEHGWMTPKQIEEVLNVMFDQLKKEEGL
;
A
#
# COMPACT_ATOMS: atom_id res chain seq x y z
N MET A 1 20.60 -11.52 -12.76
CA MET A 1 19.62 -11.83 -11.70
C MET A 1 19.42 -10.56 -10.91
N SER A 2 18.35 -9.84 -11.20
CA SER A 2 18.09 -8.53 -10.62
C SER A 2 17.65 -8.72 -9.17
N ALA A 3 18.39 -8.13 -8.22
CA ALA A 3 17.92 -8.03 -6.85
C ALA A 3 16.65 -7.17 -6.88
N GLU A 4 15.49 -7.79 -6.84
CA GLU A 4 14.22 -7.14 -6.58
C GLU A 4 14.36 -6.40 -5.25
N ARG A 5 14.56 -5.09 -5.32
CA ARG A 5 14.49 -4.21 -4.17
C ARG A 5 13.04 -4.26 -3.70
N ARG A 6 12.74 -5.12 -2.74
CA ARG A 6 11.42 -5.16 -2.09
C ARG A 6 11.07 -3.76 -1.64
N HIS A 7 9.95 -3.24 -2.13
CA HIS A 7 9.51 -1.92 -1.71
C HIS A 7 9.18 -1.98 -0.21
N PRO A 8 9.59 -1.01 0.62
CA PRO A 8 9.36 -1.07 2.07
C PRO A 8 7.89 -1.33 2.44
N THR A 9 6.98 -0.87 1.60
CA THR A 9 5.53 -1.07 1.73
C THR A 9 5.05 -2.49 1.53
N GLU A 10 5.79 -3.36 0.84
CA GLU A 10 5.42 -4.77 0.68
C GLU A 10 5.35 -5.47 2.04
N ARG A 11 6.30 -5.15 2.93
CA ARG A 11 6.35 -5.71 4.28
C ARG A 11 5.26 -5.16 5.19
N TYR A 12 4.78 -3.94 4.92
CA TYR A 12 3.80 -3.22 5.73
C TYR A 12 2.47 -2.98 5.01
N CYS A 13 2.17 -3.80 4.00
CA CYS A 13 0.97 -3.68 3.16
C CYS A 13 -0.34 -3.56 3.98
N PRO A 14 -0.54 -4.37 5.06
CA PRO A 14 -1.74 -4.24 5.90
C PRO A 14 -1.83 -2.88 6.61
N ARG A 15 -0.69 -2.33 7.07
CA ARG A 15 -0.65 -1.03 7.76
C ARG A 15 -0.93 0.11 6.79
N PHE A 16 -0.33 0.08 5.60
CA PHE A 16 -0.57 1.08 4.55
C PHE A 16 -2.06 1.18 4.21
N GLY A 17 -2.71 0.04 3.90
CA GLY A 17 -4.12 0.02 3.53
C GLY A 17 -5.04 0.53 4.64
N GLN A 18 -4.82 0.11 5.88
CA GLN A 18 -5.58 0.59 7.03
C GLN A 18 -5.42 2.09 7.26
N LEU A 19 -4.21 2.62 7.08
CA LEU A 19 -3.93 4.03 7.25
C LEU A 19 -4.58 4.88 6.15
N ALA A 20 -4.55 4.41 4.89
CA ALA A 20 -5.24 5.07 3.78
C ALA A 20 -6.75 5.20 4.03
N VAL A 21 -7.38 4.19 4.64
CA VAL A 21 -8.79 4.26 5.09
C VAL A 21 -8.97 5.25 6.23
N LYS A 22 -8.12 5.19 7.27
CA LYS A 22 -8.19 6.11 8.42
C LYS A 22 -8.02 7.58 8.02
N MET A 23 -7.21 7.84 7.00
CA MET A 23 -6.97 9.17 6.44
C MET A 23 -8.08 9.61 5.46
N GLY A 24 -9.04 8.74 5.14
CA GLY A 24 -10.17 9.05 4.27
C GLY A 24 -9.83 9.12 2.78
N PHE A 25 -8.66 8.62 2.36
CA PHE A 25 -8.26 8.62 0.96
C PHE A 25 -8.90 7.50 0.15
N VAL A 26 -9.21 6.38 0.82
CA VAL A 26 -9.94 5.26 0.23
C VAL A 26 -11.02 4.79 1.20
N THR A 27 -12.08 4.19 0.67
CA THR A 27 -13.11 3.53 1.49
C THR A 27 -12.69 2.13 1.92
N PRO A 28 -13.30 1.55 2.97
CA PRO A 28 -13.10 0.14 3.31
C PRO A 28 -13.39 -0.82 2.15
N GLU A 29 -14.37 -0.49 1.31
CA GLU A 29 -14.76 -1.27 0.13
C GLU A 29 -13.67 -1.22 -0.94
N GLN A 30 -13.10 -0.04 -1.22
CA GLN A 30 -11.97 0.13 -2.13
C GLN A 30 -10.72 -0.62 -1.64
N LEU A 31 -10.45 -0.58 -0.33
CA LEU A 31 -9.37 -1.38 0.26
C LEU A 31 -9.59 -2.89 0.06
N LYS A 32 -10.81 -3.39 0.32
CA LYS A 32 -11.14 -4.81 0.09
C LYS A 32 -10.97 -5.20 -1.38
N GLN A 33 -11.40 -4.35 -2.30
CA GLN A 33 -11.25 -4.59 -3.73
C GLN A 33 -9.76 -4.68 -4.12
N ALA A 34 -8.94 -3.71 -3.70
CA ALA A 34 -7.51 -3.72 -4.01
C ALA A 34 -6.76 -4.93 -3.41
N LEU A 35 -7.17 -5.39 -2.22
CA LEU A 35 -6.63 -6.61 -1.63
C LEU A 35 -6.98 -7.84 -2.46
N SER A 36 -8.20 -7.92 -2.99
CA SER A 36 -8.61 -9.01 -3.90
C SER A 36 -7.77 -9.00 -5.17
N GLU A 37 -7.62 -7.83 -5.80
CA GLU A 37 -6.82 -7.68 -7.03
C GLU A 37 -5.34 -8.04 -6.79
N GLN A 38 -4.76 -7.62 -5.67
CA GLN A 38 -3.40 -7.99 -5.31
C GLN A 38 -3.24 -9.51 -5.15
N VAL A 39 -4.23 -10.20 -4.56
CA VAL A 39 -4.23 -11.67 -4.44
C VAL A 39 -4.31 -12.31 -5.83
N ASP A 40 -5.22 -11.84 -6.68
CA ASP A 40 -5.40 -12.38 -8.03
C ASP A 40 -4.12 -12.20 -8.88
N ASP A 41 -3.44 -11.06 -8.77
CA ASP A 41 -2.17 -10.84 -9.47
C ASP A 41 -1.06 -11.80 -9.00
N ASN A 42 -0.96 -12.01 -7.69
CA ASN A 42 0.02 -12.92 -7.10
C ASN A 42 -0.20 -14.37 -7.51
N LEU A 43 -1.46 -14.77 -7.73
CA LEU A 43 -1.81 -16.11 -8.18
C LEU A 43 -1.72 -16.27 -9.71
N GLY A 44 -1.88 -15.18 -10.47
CA GLY A 44 -2.09 -15.20 -11.91
C GLY A 44 -0.85 -15.03 -12.80
N GLU A 45 0.36 -15.27 -12.29
CA GLU A 45 1.64 -14.96 -12.98
C GLU A 45 1.74 -13.50 -13.47
N ARG A 46 1.01 -12.58 -12.83
CA ARG A 46 1.05 -11.14 -13.16
C ARG A 46 2.15 -10.46 -12.34
N PRO A 47 2.64 -9.29 -12.80
CA PRO A 47 3.54 -8.47 -11.99
C PRO A 47 2.92 -8.18 -10.62
N HIS A 48 3.70 -8.34 -9.56
CA HIS A 48 3.25 -8.00 -8.21
C HIS A 48 2.95 -6.50 -8.12
N ARG A 49 1.70 -6.15 -7.81
CA ARG A 49 1.29 -4.77 -7.52
C ARG A 49 1.05 -4.61 -6.03
N ILE A 50 1.60 -3.52 -5.46
CA ILE A 50 1.31 -3.10 -4.09
C ILE A 50 0.02 -2.25 -4.05
N LEU A 51 -0.61 -2.15 -2.87
CA LEU A 51 -1.87 -1.41 -2.72
C LEU A 51 -1.78 0.04 -3.20
N GLY A 52 -0.67 0.74 -2.94
CA GLY A 52 -0.47 2.11 -3.42
C GLY A 52 -0.55 2.22 -4.94
N THR A 53 0.01 1.25 -5.68
CA THR A 53 -0.07 1.18 -7.14
C THR A 53 -1.51 0.93 -7.59
N ILE A 54 -2.18 -0.05 -6.99
CA ILE A 54 -3.58 -0.39 -7.33
C ILE A 54 -4.49 0.83 -7.10
N PHE A 55 -4.37 1.50 -5.95
CA PHE A 55 -5.14 2.71 -5.65
C PHE A 55 -4.89 3.86 -6.63
N PHE A 56 -3.65 4.03 -7.09
CA PHE A 56 -3.30 5.02 -8.10
C PHE A 56 -3.91 4.68 -9.47
N GLU A 57 -3.79 3.43 -9.90
CA GLU A 57 -4.33 2.96 -11.19
C GLU A 57 -5.85 3.08 -11.28
N HIS A 58 -6.56 2.85 -10.16
CA HIS A 58 -8.00 3.09 -10.06
C HIS A 58 -8.39 4.58 -9.90
N GLY A 59 -7.41 5.47 -9.75
CA GLY A 59 -7.64 6.90 -9.51
C GLY A 59 -8.23 7.22 -8.14
N TRP A 60 -8.20 6.29 -7.19
CA TRP A 60 -8.69 6.51 -5.82
C TRP A 60 -7.70 7.31 -4.97
N MET A 61 -6.41 7.24 -5.29
CA MET A 61 -5.37 8.03 -4.63
C MET A 61 -4.47 8.73 -5.63
N THR A 62 -4.08 9.95 -5.28
CA THR A 62 -3.02 10.69 -5.97
C THR A 62 -1.63 10.28 -5.47
N PRO A 63 -0.55 10.53 -6.24
CA PRO A 63 0.82 10.29 -5.77
C PRO A 63 1.14 11.01 -4.46
N LYS A 64 0.61 12.23 -4.29
CA LYS A 64 0.77 13.02 -3.06
C LYS A 64 0.10 12.35 -1.85
N GLN A 65 -1.13 11.85 -2.00
CA GLN A 65 -1.81 11.13 -0.92
C GLN A 65 -1.10 9.83 -0.56
N ILE A 66 -0.52 9.14 -1.55
CA ILE A 66 0.31 7.95 -1.29
C ILE A 66 1.52 8.33 -0.45
N GLU A 67 2.24 9.40 -0.82
CA GLU A 67 3.38 9.91 -0.05
C GLU A 67 2.98 10.29 1.39
N GLU A 68 1.83 10.92 1.58
CA GLU A 68 1.32 11.26 2.92
C GLU A 68 1.08 10.02 3.79
N VAL A 69 0.48 8.96 3.23
CA VAL A 69 0.29 7.69 3.95
C VAL A 69 1.65 7.06 4.30
N LEU A 70 2.61 7.07 3.37
CA LEU A 70 3.96 6.54 3.61
C LEU A 70 4.67 7.28 4.75
N ASN A 71 4.60 8.61 4.76
CA ASN A 71 5.23 9.44 5.79
C ASN A 71 4.69 9.11 7.17
N VAL A 72 3.36 9.01 7.32
CA VAL A 72 2.73 8.66 8.60
C VAL A 72 3.06 7.22 9.00
N MET A 73 3.07 6.27 8.04
CA MET A 73 3.44 4.89 8.31
C MET A 73 4.89 4.77 8.82
N PHE A 74 5.84 5.45 8.18
CA PHE A 74 7.24 5.42 8.60
C PHE A 74 7.47 6.15 9.93
N ASP A 75 6.75 7.23 10.20
CA ASP A 75 6.78 7.89 11.51
C ASP A 75 6.28 6.98 12.64
N GLN A 76 5.20 6.22 12.40
CA GLN A 76 4.69 5.22 13.35
C GLN A 76 5.71 4.09 13.60
N LEU A 77 6.37 3.60 12.54
CA LEU A 77 7.38 2.55 12.65
C LEU A 77 8.60 3.01 13.47
N LYS A 78 9.09 4.24 13.26
CA LYS A 78 10.20 4.80 14.05
C LYS A 78 9.87 4.87 15.54
N LYS A 79 8.66 5.32 15.87
CA LYS A 79 8.17 5.41 17.26
C LYS A 79 8.08 4.05 17.94
N GLU A 80 7.65 3.01 17.21
CA GLU A 80 7.57 1.63 17.72
C GLU A 80 8.95 1.00 17.94
N GLU A 81 9.93 1.35 17.12
CA GLU A 81 11.32 0.87 17.22
C GLU A 81 12.16 1.64 18.26
N GLY A 82 11.59 2.66 18.92
CA GLY A 82 12.26 3.44 19.96
C GLY A 82 13.35 4.38 19.44
N LEU A 83 13.25 4.77 18.16
CA LEU A 83 14.14 5.73 17.49
C LEU A 83 13.67 7.18 17.65
#